data_AF-A0A6B0V304-F1
#
_entry.id   AF-A0A6B0V304-F1
#
_cell.length_a   1.000
_cell.length_b   1.000
_cell.length_c   1.000
_cell.angle_alpha   90.00
_cell.angle_beta   90.00
_cell.angle_gamma   90.00
#
_symmetry.space_group_name_H-M   'P 1'
#
loop_
_entity.id
_entity.type
_entity.pdbx_description
1 polymer ?
#
loop_
_entity_poly.entity_id
_entity_poly.type
_entity_poly.pdbx_seq_one_letter_code
_entity_poly.pdbx_strand_id
1 'polypeptide(L)'
;MKSNILLCVIYIYQLIGVFSLRSLSEEDFIDRVLFRIQQNLYRRLPKGWSVFLGTSLEADNGTLIRLGRDNFATGVGVHYKLKRNGECYTKLEIPQNTLQCPLMLDQFRVMLPRFPGDGGVQYMLRVAVELKIVLWNPTGSPFLSYKRLMTTRTTYTMTDSNNVIVTETPARYSLSPKSTRNLRGVMGSRLQAFFTDGDFYLSLTTALRGVPKPSDFHR
;
A
#
# COMPACT_ATOMS: atom_id res chain seq x y z
N MET A 1 40.90 -13.48 -34.25
CA MET A 1 39.69 -13.74 -33.43
C MET A 1 39.44 -12.72 -32.30
N LYS A 2 40.13 -11.55 -32.25
CA LYS A 2 39.90 -10.53 -31.19
C LYS A 2 38.93 -9.40 -31.60
N SER A 3 38.68 -9.19 -32.89
CA SER A 3 37.83 -8.09 -33.40
C SER A 3 36.31 -8.36 -33.23
N ASN A 4 35.88 -9.63 -33.36
CA ASN A 4 34.46 -9.99 -33.26
C ASN A 4 33.90 -9.91 -31.84
N ILE A 5 34.75 -10.01 -30.82
CA ILE A 5 34.33 -9.88 -29.41
C ILE A 5 34.00 -8.41 -29.10
N LEU A 6 34.78 -7.47 -29.64
CA LEU A 6 34.55 -6.04 -29.42
C LEU A 6 33.24 -5.56 -30.07
N LEU A 7 32.93 -6.07 -31.27
CA LEU A 7 31.67 -5.79 -31.97
C LEU A 7 30.45 -6.38 -31.25
N CYS A 8 30.56 -7.59 -30.68
CA CYS A 8 29.49 -8.16 -29.85
C CYS A 8 29.25 -7.35 -28.57
N VAL A 9 30.30 -6.84 -27.93
CA VAL A 9 30.14 -5.98 -26.73
C VAL A 9 29.45 -4.67 -27.09
N ILE A 10 29.83 -4.02 -28.19
CA ILE A 10 29.18 -2.78 -28.64
C ILE A 10 27.71 -3.03 -29.02
N TYR A 11 27.41 -4.15 -29.69
CA TYR A 11 26.04 -4.53 -30.05
C TYR A 11 25.17 -4.85 -28.82
N ILE A 12 25.73 -5.52 -27.81
CA ILE A 12 25.07 -5.74 -26.52
C ILE A 12 24.82 -4.41 -25.80
N TYR A 13 25.79 -3.48 -25.80
CA TYR A 13 25.59 -2.13 -25.25
C TYR A 13 24.58 -1.29 -26.04
N GLN A 14 24.41 -1.50 -27.35
CA GLN A 14 23.38 -0.83 -28.13
C GLN A 14 21.99 -1.47 -27.97
N LEU A 15 21.90 -2.79 -27.73
CA LEU A 15 20.65 -3.46 -27.36
C LEU A 15 20.22 -3.16 -25.92
N ILE A 16 21.17 -2.97 -25.01
CA ILE A 16 20.93 -2.53 -23.61
C ILE A 16 20.81 -1.00 -23.52
N GLY A 17 21.24 -0.26 -24.56
CA GLY A 17 21.28 1.20 -24.65
C GLY A 17 19.93 1.91 -24.69
N VAL A 18 18.81 1.19 -24.49
CA VAL A 18 17.48 1.75 -24.27
C VAL A 18 16.82 1.17 -23.00
N PHE A 19 17.60 0.58 -22.09
CA PHE A 19 17.19 0.56 -20.68
C PHE A 19 17.68 1.86 -20.07
N SER A 20 16.77 2.83 -20.00
CA SER A 20 16.88 4.05 -19.20
C SER A 20 17.83 3.85 -18.02
N LEU A 21 19.03 4.43 -18.10
CA LEU A 21 20.00 4.44 -17.01
C LEU A 21 19.30 4.87 -15.72
N ARG A 22 19.14 3.90 -14.81
CA ARG A 22 18.78 4.02 -13.40
C ARG A 22 19.06 5.41 -12.84
N SER A 23 18.03 6.22 -12.60
CA SER A 23 18.25 7.49 -11.90
C SER A 23 18.25 7.20 -10.39
N LEU A 24 19.45 7.22 -9.79
CA LEU A 24 19.61 7.07 -8.33
C LEU A 24 18.87 8.19 -7.56
N SER A 25 18.65 9.32 -8.24
CA SER A 25 17.96 10.52 -7.76
C SER A 25 16.45 10.31 -7.57
N GLU A 26 15.74 9.64 -8.48
CA GLU A 26 14.31 9.33 -8.32
C GLU A 26 14.07 8.34 -7.19
N GLU A 27 14.96 7.36 -7.03
CA GLU A 27 14.88 6.38 -5.94
C GLU A 27 15.14 7.02 -4.57
N ASP A 28 16.18 7.85 -4.42
CA ASP A 28 16.44 8.62 -3.19
C ASP A 28 15.28 9.57 -2.87
N PHE A 29 14.73 10.23 -3.90
CA PHE A 29 13.54 11.07 -3.73
C PHE A 29 12.37 10.28 -3.15
N ILE A 30 12.06 9.11 -3.70
CA ILE A 30 10.94 8.28 -3.22
C ILE A 30 11.21 7.76 -1.81
N ASP A 31 12.44 7.33 -1.50
CA ASP A 31 12.78 6.89 -0.15
C ASP A 31 12.57 8.00 0.88
N ARG A 32 12.94 9.26 0.55
CA ARG A 32 12.65 10.42 1.41
C ARG A 32 11.16 10.70 1.55
N VAL A 33 10.39 10.59 0.47
CA VAL A 33 8.93 10.75 0.51
C VAL A 33 8.30 9.67 1.39
N LEU A 34 8.68 8.41 1.21
CA LEU A 34 8.18 7.29 2.01
C LEU A 34 8.50 7.50 3.48
N PHE A 35 9.75 7.83 3.82
CA PHE A 35 10.14 8.12 5.20
C PHE A 35 9.25 9.20 5.84
N ARG A 36 8.97 10.30 5.12
CA ARG A 36 8.06 11.35 5.62
C ARG A 36 6.61 10.88 5.75
N ILE A 37 6.12 10.03 4.84
CA ILE A 37 4.79 9.42 4.98
C ILE A 37 4.71 8.60 6.26
N GLN A 38 5.72 7.75 6.51
CA GLN A 38 5.78 6.91 7.71
C GLN A 38 5.76 7.77 8.99
N GLN A 39 6.55 8.85 9.03
CA GLN A 39 6.56 9.79 10.15
C GLN A 39 5.20 10.50 10.35
N ASN A 40 4.58 10.95 9.25
CA ASN A 40 3.28 11.61 9.30
C ASN A 40 2.18 10.65 9.77
N LEU A 41 2.17 9.41 9.28
CA LEU A 41 1.23 8.38 9.72
C LEU A 41 1.42 8.03 11.19
N TYR A 42 2.67 7.91 11.66
CA TYR A 42 2.95 7.66 13.08
C TYR A 42 2.37 8.76 13.99
N ARG A 43 2.50 10.04 13.60
CA ARG A 43 1.94 11.17 14.34
C ARG A 43 0.42 11.23 14.29
N ARG A 44 -0.19 10.89 13.15
CA ARG A 44 -1.65 10.91 12.94
C ARG A 44 -2.36 9.74 13.61
N LEU A 45 -1.69 8.60 13.71
CA LEU A 45 -2.25 7.33 14.19
C LEU A 45 -1.52 6.82 15.44
N PRO A 46 -1.44 7.61 16.53
CA PRO A 46 -0.65 7.24 17.70
C PRO A 46 -1.17 5.99 18.42
N LYS A 47 -2.46 5.68 18.27
CA LYS A 47 -3.11 4.47 18.83
C LYS A 47 -3.35 3.38 17.77
N GLY A 48 -2.78 3.53 16.59
CA GLY A 48 -3.10 2.72 15.42
C GLY A 48 -4.29 3.26 14.61
N TRP A 49 -4.54 2.64 13.47
CA TRP A 49 -5.62 2.98 12.56
C TRP A 49 -6.93 2.37 13.05
N SER A 50 -7.88 3.21 13.48
CA SER A 50 -9.21 2.74 13.89
C SER A 50 -10.06 2.42 12.65
N VAL A 51 -10.55 1.19 12.55
CA VAL A 51 -11.29 0.70 11.39
C VAL A 51 -12.70 0.30 11.82
N PHE A 52 -13.69 1.08 11.40
CA PHE A 52 -15.09 0.74 11.64
C PHE A 52 -15.54 -0.43 10.77
N LEU A 53 -15.94 -1.54 11.40
CA LEU A 53 -16.36 -2.76 10.71
C LEU A 53 -17.86 -2.77 10.36
N GLY A 54 -18.67 -1.88 10.95
CA GLY A 54 -20.13 -1.91 10.83
C GLY A 54 -20.78 -2.63 12.01
N THR A 55 -22.12 -2.57 12.11
CA THR A 55 -22.87 -3.22 13.20
C THR A 55 -22.95 -4.74 13.07
N SER A 56 -22.76 -5.26 11.86
CA SER A 56 -22.77 -6.68 11.52
C SER A 56 -21.88 -6.97 10.33
N LEU A 57 -21.37 -8.19 10.24
CA LEU A 57 -20.65 -8.72 9.08
C LEU A 57 -21.39 -9.92 8.51
N GLU A 58 -21.33 -10.07 7.20
CA GLU A 58 -21.92 -11.21 6.49
C GLU A 58 -20.99 -12.44 6.54
N ALA A 59 -21.54 -13.60 6.89
CA ALA A 59 -20.87 -14.89 6.80
C ALA A 59 -20.94 -15.47 5.38
N ASP A 60 -20.20 -16.56 5.12
CA ASP A 60 -20.16 -17.19 3.79
C ASP A 60 -21.50 -17.74 3.30
N ASN A 61 -22.41 -18.04 4.23
CA ASN A 61 -23.77 -18.49 3.95
C ASN A 61 -24.77 -17.34 3.79
N GLY A 62 -24.32 -16.07 3.79
CA GLY A 62 -25.16 -14.88 3.69
C GLY A 62 -25.77 -14.40 5.01
N THR A 63 -25.53 -15.09 6.13
CA THR A 63 -26.07 -14.69 7.44
C THR A 63 -25.35 -13.45 7.95
N LEU A 64 -26.11 -12.43 8.37
CA LEU A 64 -25.55 -11.25 9.04
C LEU A 64 -25.33 -11.53 10.53
N ILE A 65 -24.07 -11.49 10.96
CA ILE A 65 -23.66 -11.72 12.34
C ILE A 65 -23.35 -10.38 12.99
N ARG A 66 -24.06 -10.05 14.08
CA ARG A 66 -23.87 -8.80 14.82
C ARG A 66 -22.51 -8.80 15.55
N LEU A 67 -21.77 -7.69 15.43
CA LEU A 67 -20.49 -7.50 16.14
C LEU A 67 -20.67 -7.01 17.59
N GLY A 68 -21.85 -6.52 17.93
CA GLY A 68 -22.14 -6.01 19.27
C GLY A 68 -21.62 -4.59 19.48
N ARG A 69 -21.25 -4.26 20.73
CA ARG A 69 -20.80 -2.91 21.12
C ARG A 69 -19.38 -2.60 20.63
N ASP A 70 -18.54 -3.63 20.46
CA ASP A 70 -17.18 -3.49 19.94
C ASP A 70 -17.18 -3.81 18.44
N ASN A 71 -17.36 -2.77 17.62
CA ASN A 71 -17.47 -2.86 16.17
C ASN A 71 -16.32 -2.13 15.44
N PHE A 72 -15.22 -1.92 16.15
CA PHE A 72 -14.00 -1.33 15.61
C PHE A 72 -12.85 -2.33 15.68
N ALA A 73 -12.08 -2.40 14.60
CA ALA A 73 -10.79 -3.06 14.61
C ALA A 73 -9.66 -2.02 14.74
N THR A 74 -8.49 -2.46 15.17
CA THR A 74 -7.30 -1.59 15.29
C THR A 74 -6.19 -2.08 14.38
N GLY A 75 -5.87 -1.28 13.36
CA GLY A 75 -4.75 -1.48 12.45
C GLY A 75 -3.42 -1.00 13.03
N VAL A 76 -2.49 -1.92 13.27
CA VAL A 76 -1.15 -1.68 13.80
C VAL A 76 -0.10 -1.93 12.71
N GLY A 77 0.83 -1.00 12.60
CA GLY A 77 1.99 -1.11 11.70
C GLY A 77 1.83 -0.52 10.31
N VAL A 78 0.70 0.11 10.02
CA VAL A 78 0.47 0.82 8.74
C VAL A 78 1.56 1.86 8.46
N HIS A 79 2.11 2.49 9.51
CA HIS A 79 3.16 3.50 9.37
C HIS A 79 4.56 2.93 9.10
N TYR A 80 4.96 1.79 9.65
CA TYR A 80 6.33 1.25 9.45
C TYR A 80 6.42 0.10 8.45
N LYS A 81 5.28 -0.43 7.96
CA LYS A 81 5.25 -1.52 6.97
C LYS A 81 5.22 -1.03 5.52
N LEU A 82 5.14 0.28 5.28
CA LEU A 82 5.18 0.87 3.95
C LEU A 82 6.62 0.85 3.41
N LYS A 83 6.84 0.24 2.26
CA LYS A 83 8.15 0.17 1.59
C LYS A 83 8.01 0.19 0.06
N ARG A 84 9.11 0.38 -0.67
CA ARG A 84 9.15 0.14 -2.12
C ARG A 84 8.97 -1.34 -2.43
N ASN A 85 8.40 -1.64 -3.60
CA ASN A 85 8.15 -2.99 -4.09
C ASN A 85 8.69 -3.18 -5.51
N GLY A 86 9.94 -2.80 -5.72
CA GLY A 86 10.59 -2.76 -7.03
C GLY A 86 11.08 -1.35 -7.37
N GLU A 87 11.48 -1.18 -8.62
CA GLU A 87 12.07 0.05 -9.14
C GLU A 87 11.00 1.04 -9.58
N CYS A 88 11.29 2.32 -9.35
CA CYS A 88 10.56 3.43 -9.94
C CYS A 88 10.97 3.62 -11.40
N TYR A 89 10.03 4.12 -12.21
CA TYR A 89 10.31 4.45 -13.60
C TYR A 89 9.52 5.66 -14.05
N THR A 90 10.12 6.40 -14.98
CA THR A 90 9.47 7.51 -15.64
C THR A 90 8.71 7.02 -16.86
N LYS A 91 7.45 7.47 -16.99
CA LYS A 91 6.58 7.18 -18.13
C LYS A 91 5.95 8.47 -18.62
N LEU A 92 6.06 8.72 -19.92
CA LEU A 92 5.33 9.79 -20.58
C LEU A 92 3.84 9.42 -20.66
N GLU A 93 3.01 10.17 -19.93
CA GLU A 93 1.54 10.10 -20.04
C GLU A 93 1.05 11.44 -20.56
N ILE A 94 0.72 11.53 -21.85
CA ILE A 94 0.34 12.78 -22.53
C ILE A 94 -0.63 13.59 -21.63
N PRO A 95 -0.30 14.84 -21.26
CA PRO A 95 0.79 15.69 -21.80
C PRO A 95 2.09 15.76 -20.95
N GLN A 96 2.34 14.87 -19.98
CA GLN A 96 3.38 15.07 -18.96
C GLN A 96 4.16 13.80 -18.58
N ASN A 97 5.43 13.96 -18.23
CA ASN A 97 6.22 12.93 -17.57
C ASN A 97 5.65 12.59 -16.19
N THR A 98 5.49 11.29 -15.93
CA THR A 98 5.03 10.74 -14.66
C THR A 98 6.08 9.84 -14.05
N LEU A 99 6.30 9.97 -12.74
CA LEU A 99 7.11 9.02 -11.98
C LEU A 99 6.16 7.96 -11.42
N GLN A 100 6.38 6.70 -11.76
CA GLN A 100 5.58 5.57 -11.28
C GLN A 100 6.42 4.68 -10.39
N CYS A 101 5.95 4.45 -9.17
CA CYS A 101 6.68 3.67 -8.18
C CYS A 101 5.81 2.58 -7.59
N PRO A 102 6.22 1.31 -7.68
CA PRO A 102 5.57 0.22 -6.97
C PRO A 102 5.92 0.31 -5.48
N LEU A 103 4.90 0.26 -4.63
CA LEU A 103 4.99 0.29 -3.17
C LEU A 103 4.29 -0.94 -2.60
N MET A 104 4.60 -1.26 -1.33
CA MET A 104 3.94 -2.32 -0.59
C MET A 104 3.71 -1.90 0.86
N LEU A 105 2.52 -2.19 1.37
CA LEU A 105 2.27 -2.30 2.82
C LEU A 105 2.40 -3.77 3.19
N ASP A 106 3.49 -4.11 3.88
CA ASP A 106 3.86 -5.50 4.12
C ASP A 106 3.32 -6.03 5.44
N GLN A 107 2.19 -6.73 5.37
CA GLN A 107 1.59 -7.47 6.48
C GLN A 107 1.42 -6.62 7.75
N PHE A 108 0.74 -5.49 7.63
CA PHE A 108 0.27 -4.80 8.84
C PHE A 108 -0.87 -5.62 9.47
N ARG A 109 -1.05 -5.47 10.78
CA ARG A 109 -1.99 -6.29 11.56
C ARG A 109 -3.24 -5.50 11.85
N VAL A 110 -4.40 -6.12 11.78
CA VAL A 110 -5.68 -5.55 12.17
C VAL A 110 -6.24 -6.43 13.28
N MET A 111 -6.20 -5.93 14.52
CA MET A 111 -6.76 -6.61 15.68
C MET A 111 -8.28 -6.50 15.62
N LEU A 112 -8.97 -7.64 15.55
CA LEU A 112 -10.42 -7.69 15.43
C LEU A 112 -11.10 -7.66 16.81
N PRO A 113 -12.36 -7.26 16.92
CA PRO A 113 -13.11 -7.37 18.17
C PRO A 113 -13.09 -8.80 18.72
N ARG A 114 -13.00 -8.95 20.05
CA ARG A 114 -13.13 -10.27 20.70
C ARG A 114 -14.59 -10.66 20.76
N PHE A 115 -14.88 -11.93 20.52
CA PHE A 115 -16.21 -12.47 20.68
C PHE A 115 -16.24 -13.51 21.81
N PRO A 116 -17.11 -13.36 22.83
CA PRO A 116 -17.16 -14.30 23.96
C PRO A 116 -17.41 -15.75 23.55
N GLY A 117 -18.20 -15.96 22.48
CA GLY A 117 -18.52 -17.30 21.96
C GLY A 117 -17.33 -18.04 21.34
N ASP A 118 -16.22 -17.35 21.06
CA ASP A 118 -15.02 -17.94 20.45
C ASP A 118 -13.96 -18.27 21.53
N GLY A 119 -14.39 -18.56 22.77
CA GLY A 119 -13.50 -18.87 23.89
C GLY A 119 -12.58 -17.71 24.32
N GLY A 120 -12.89 -16.48 23.92
CA GLY A 120 -12.08 -15.30 24.19
C GLY A 120 -10.84 -15.16 23.28
N VAL A 121 -10.74 -15.95 22.21
CA VAL A 121 -9.63 -15.88 21.25
C VAL A 121 -9.59 -14.51 20.57
N GLN A 122 -8.39 -13.93 20.53
CA GLN A 122 -8.12 -12.68 19.82
C GLN A 122 -7.66 -13.00 18.39
N TYR A 123 -8.50 -12.72 17.41
CA TYR A 123 -8.13 -12.84 16.00
C TYR A 123 -7.44 -11.58 15.48
N MET A 124 -6.50 -11.78 14.56
CA MET A 124 -5.76 -10.75 13.86
C MET A 124 -5.84 -11.01 12.35
N LEU A 125 -6.29 -10.01 11.62
CA LEU A 125 -6.22 -10.00 10.17
C LEU A 125 -4.89 -9.37 9.72
N ARG A 126 -4.07 -10.13 9.03
CA ARG A 126 -2.85 -9.66 8.37
C ARG A 126 -3.19 -9.19 6.97
N VAL A 127 -2.81 -7.97 6.66
CA VAL A 127 -3.12 -7.32 5.38
C VAL A 127 -1.82 -6.96 4.69
N ALA A 128 -1.64 -7.50 3.49
CA ALA A 128 -0.59 -7.07 2.56
C ALA A 128 -1.25 -6.36 1.38
N VAL A 129 -0.75 -5.18 1.03
CA VAL A 129 -1.26 -4.38 -0.10
C VAL A 129 -0.11 -4.02 -1.01
N GLU A 130 -0.20 -4.40 -2.27
CA GLU A 130 0.67 -3.90 -3.33
C GLU A 130 0.00 -2.69 -4.00
N LEU A 131 0.78 -1.63 -4.13
CA LEU A 131 0.33 -0.33 -4.58
C LEU A 131 1.23 0.17 -5.71
N LYS A 132 0.71 1.05 -6.54
CA LYS A 132 1.51 1.84 -7.47
C LYS A 132 1.13 3.30 -7.32
N ILE A 133 2.08 4.12 -6.90
CA ILE A 133 1.90 5.58 -6.87
C ILE A 133 2.34 6.17 -8.21
N VAL A 134 1.56 7.12 -8.71
CA VAL A 134 1.86 7.91 -9.89
C VAL A 134 1.94 9.36 -9.49
N LEU A 135 3.12 9.96 -9.70
CA LEU A 135 3.39 11.36 -9.47
C LEU A 135 3.59 12.07 -10.80
N TRP A 136 3.32 13.37 -10.82
CA TRP A 136 3.54 14.20 -12.01
C TRP A 136 4.26 15.49 -11.64
N ASN A 137 4.85 16.14 -12.63
CA ASN A 137 5.56 17.40 -12.49
C ASN A 137 4.65 18.58 -12.88
N PRO A 138 4.05 19.28 -11.90
CA PRO A 138 3.32 20.50 -12.19
C PRO A 138 4.26 21.59 -12.73
N THR A 139 3.78 22.31 -13.74
CA THR A 139 4.57 23.37 -14.38
C THR A 139 4.87 24.48 -13.38
N GLY A 140 6.14 24.90 -13.28
CA GLY A 140 6.57 25.94 -12.35
C GLY A 140 6.72 25.51 -10.88
N SER A 141 6.48 24.23 -10.55
CA SER A 141 6.61 23.73 -9.18
C SER A 141 7.99 23.13 -8.91
N PRO A 142 8.59 23.40 -7.73
CA PRO A 142 9.80 22.70 -7.27
C PRO A 142 9.50 21.29 -6.71
N PHE A 143 8.23 20.91 -6.60
CA PHE A 143 7.78 19.64 -6.02
C PHE A 143 6.97 18.81 -7.02
N LEU A 144 7.10 17.47 -6.95
CA LEU A 144 6.17 16.58 -7.64
C LEU A 144 4.81 16.58 -6.93
N SER A 145 3.76 16.32 -7.69
CA SER A 145 2.40 16.23 -7.18
C SER A 145 1.82 14.84 -7.35
N TYR A 146 0.94 14.49 -6.43
CA TYR A 146 0.14 13.28 -6.53
C TYR A 146 -0.75 13.35 -7.78
N LYS A 147 -0.71 12.30 -8.62
CA LYS A 147 -1.64 12.12 -9.73
C LYS A 147 -2.72 11.12 -9.36
N ARG A 148 -2.28 9.91 -8.97
CA ARG A 148 -3.16 8.80 -8.57
C ARG A 148 -2.38 7.71 -7.84
N LEU A 149 -3.12 6.88 -7.11
CA LEU A 149 -2.64 5.64 -6.53
C LEU A 149 -3.52 4.49 -6.99
N MET A 150 -2.87 3.38 -7.38
CA MET A 150 -3.52 2.17 -7.86
C MET A 150 -3.22 1.05 -6.87
N THR A 151 -4.25 0.34 -6.42
CA THR A 151 -4.06 -0.93 -5.68
C THR A 151 -4.00 -2.06 -6.68
N THR A 152 -2.89 -2.77 -6.75
CA THR A 152 -2.69 -3.88 -7.71
C THR A 152 -3.08 -5.22 -7.11
N ARG A 153 -2.77 -5.42 -5.83
CA ARG A 153 -3.07 -6.65 -5.12
C ARG A 153 -3.36 -6.37 -3.66
N THR A 154 -4.29 -7.13 -3.07
CA THR A 154 -4.49 -7.17 -1.63
C THR A 154 -4.64 -8.60 -1.18
N THR A 155 -3.91 -8.96 -0.13
CA THR A 155 -3.93 -10.29 0.47
C THR A 155 -4.32 -10.17 1.93
N TYR A 156 -5.22 -11.06 2.34
CA TYR A 156 -5.76 -11.15 3.68
C TYR A 156 -5.44 -12.52 4.25
N THR A 157 -4.85 -12.57 5.43
CA THR A 157 -4.56 -13.82 6.15
C THR A 157 -5.02 -13.69 7.58
N MET A 158 -5.80 -14.64 8.08
CA MET A 158 -6.23 -14.66 9.46
C MET A 158 -5.21 -15.38 10.34
N THR A 159 -4.91 -14.81 11.50
CA THR A 159 -4.11 -15.45 12.54
C THR A 159 -4.77 -15.28 13.90
N ASP A 160 -4.47 -16.16 14.85
CA ASP A 160 -4.81 -15.95 16.26
C ASP A 160 -3.76 -15.06 16.97
N SER A 161 -3.93 -14.83 18.28
CA SER A 161 -2.98 -14.06 19.10
C SER A 161 -1.56 -14.63 19.14
N ASN A 162 -1.40 -15.92 18.87
CA ASN A 162 -0.12 -16.61 18.86
C ASN A 162 0.56 -16.56 17.47
N ASN A 163 -0.03 -15.83 16.52
CA ASN A 163 0.38 -15.77 15.11
C ASN A 163 0.25 -17.10 14.36
N VAL A 164 -0.56 -18.03 14.86
CA VAL A 164 -0.87 -19.28 14.15
C VAL A 164 -1.91 -18.96 13.08
N ILE A 165 -1.68 -19.44 11.86
CA ILE A 165 -2.62 -19.25 10.74
C ILE A 165 -3.92 -19.99 11.05
N VAL A 166 -5.03 -19.25 10.96
CA VAL A 166 -6.37 -19.80 11.13
C VAL A 166 -6.85 -20.28 9.77
N THR A 167 -6.92 -21.59 9.59
CA THR A 167 -7.36 -22.24 8.34
C THR A 167 -8.87 -22.14 8.15
N GLU A 168 -9.62 -22.27 9.24
CA GLU A 168 -11.08 -22.10 9.26
C GLU A 168 -11.44 -20.80 9.97
N THR A 169 -11.65 -19.74 9.18
CA THR A 169 -11.99 -18.43 9.74
C THR A 169 -13.35 -18.49 10.43
N PRO A 170 -13.51 -17.89 11.63
CA PRO A 170 -14.83 -17.75 12.26
C PRO A 170 -15.83 -17.14 11.28
N ALA A 171 -17.07 -17.65 11.24
CA ALA A 171 -18.07 -17.25 10.25
C ALA A 171 -18.26 -15.72 10.16
N ARG A 172 -18.19 -15.03 11.29
CA ARG A 172 -18.30 -13.56 11.40
C ARG A 172 -17.17 -12.79 10.73
N TYR A 173 -16.01 -13.42 10.59
CA TYR A 173 -14.79 -12.86 10.02
C TYR A 173 -14.43 -13.53 8.69
N SER A 174 -15.46 -13.87 7.92
CA SER A 174 -15.32 -14.40 6.57
C SER A 174 -14.38 -13.55 5.70
N LEU A 175 -13.43 -14.23 5.07
CA LEU A 175 -12.51 -13.66 4.09
C LEU A 175 -12.86 -14.06 2.64
N SER A 176 -14.06 -14.60 2.43
CA SER A 176 -14.54 -14.99 1.10
C SER A 176 -14.59 -13.78 0.15
N PRO A 177 -14.20 -13.93 -1.13
CA PRO A 177 -14.34 -12.85 -2.10
C PRO A 177 -15.79 -12.61 -2.55
N LYS A 178 -16.75 -13.44 -2.13
CA LYS A 178 -18.12 -13.45 -2.66
C LYS A 178 -19.01 -12.31 -2.16
N SER A 179 -18.68 -11.68 -1.02
CA SER A 179 -19.48 -10.60 -0.44
C SER A 179 -18.63 -9.35 -0.20
N THR A 180 -19.24 -8.19 -0.41
CA THR A 180 -18.67 -6.88 -0.06
C THR A 180 -18.99 -6.48 1.39
N ARG A 181 -19.86 -7.23 2.07
CA ARG A 181 -20.34 -6.96 3.44
C ARG A 181 -19.72 -7.87 4.50
N ASN A 182 -18.90 -8.84 4.09
CA ASN A 182 -18.09 -9.62 5.02
C ASN A 182 -16.82 -8.84 5.42
N LEU A 183 -15.99 -9.43 6.29
CA LEU A 183 -14.79 -8.76 6.80
C LEU A 183 -13.85 -8.33 5.66
N ARG A 184 -13.61 -9.20 4.68
CA ARG A 184 -12.75 -8.87 3.52
C ARG A 184 -13.29 -7.69 2.73
N GLY A 185 -14.58 -7.69 2.41
CA GLY A 185 -15.22 -6.63 1.64
C GLY A 185 -15.18 -5.28 2.37
N VAL A 186 -15.54 -5.28 3.65
CA VAL A 186 -15.50 -4.08 4.50
C VAL A 186 -14.07 -3.56 4.61
N MET A 187 -13.09 -4.42 4.91
CA MET A 187 -11.69 -4.02 4.98
C MET A 187 -11.16 -3.46 3.66
N GLY A 188 -11.57 -4.03 2.53
CA GLY A 188 -11.24 -3.51 1.20
C GLY A 188 -11.73 -2.08 0.99
N SER A 189 -13.00 -1.81 1.34
CA SER A 189 -13.56 -0.45 1.28
C SER A 189 -12.84 0.52 2.21
N ARG A 190 -12.51 0.09 3.44
CA ARG A 190 -11.79 0.93 4.41
C ARG A 190 -10.37 1.25 3.97
N LEU A 191 -9.66 0.29 3.39
CA LEU A 191 -8.35 0.50 2.78
C LEU A 191 -8.40 1.48 1.62
N GLN A 192 -9.41 1.35 0.75
CA GLN A 192 -9.59 2.28 -0.36
C GLN A 192 -9.75 3.71 0.16
N ALA A 193 -10.66 3.94 1.11
CA ALA A 193 -10.84 5.26 1.74
C ALA A 193 -9.55 5.77 2.41
N PHE A 194 -8.82 4.89 3.09
CA PHE A 194 -7.53 5.26 3.70
C PHE A 194 -6.53 5.79 2.67
N PHE A 195 -6.48 5.22 1.46
CA PHE A 195 -5.59 5.64 0.38
C PHE A 195 -6.09 6.82 -0.45
N THR A 196 -7.41 7.00 -0.63
CA THR A 196 -7.96 8.00 -1.54
C THR A 196 -8.09 9.37 -0.94
N ASP A 197 -8.54 9.44 0.31
CA ASP A 197 -8.92 10.68 1.00
C ASP A 197 -8.63 10.64 2.51
N GLY A 198 -8.19 9.49 3.04
CA GLY A 198 -7.82 9.31 4.44
C GLY A 198 -6.37 9.67 4.79
N ASP A 199 -5.91 9.15 5.92
CA ASP A 199 -4.62 9.52 6.51
C ASP A 199 -3.40 9.23 5.64
N PHE A 200 -3.44 8.20 4.77
CA PHE A 200 -2.35 7.96 3.82
C PHE A 200 -2.29 9.06 2.76
N TYR A 201 -3.42 9.41 2.16
CA TYR A 201 -3.49 10.49 1.17
C TYR A 201 -2.99 11.81 1.74
N LEU A 202 -3.46 12.16 2.94
CA LEU A 202 -3.02 13.38 3.64
C LEU A 202 -1.51 13.35 3.98
N SER A 203 -1.00 12.18 4.39
CA SER A 203 0.43 12.01 4.70
C SER A 203 1.31 12.11 3.45
N LEU A 204 0.86 11.52 2.34
CA LEU A 204 1.53 11.55 1.04
C LEU A 204 1.59 12.97 0.47
N THR A 205 0.45 13.65 0.39
CA THR A 205 0.40 15.02 -0.13
C THR A 205 1.23 15.99 0.73
N THR A 206 1.23 15.82 2.05
CA THR A 206 2.10 16.57 2.97
C THR A 206 3.58 16.26 2.74
N ALA A 207 3.94 14.99 2.56
CA ALA A 207 5.32 14.58 2.29
C ALA A 207 5.84 15.18 0.97
N LEU A 208 5.06 15.10 -0.10
CA LEU A 208 5.43 15.62 -1.43
C LEU A 208 5.71 17.14 -1.43
N ARG A 209 4.96 17.92 -0.64
CA ARG A 209 5.21 19.37 -0.48
C ARG A 209 6.51 19.68 0.25
N GLY A 210 7.09 18.72 0.95
CA GLY A 210 8.28 18.89 1.78
C GLY A 210 9.55 18.26 1.22
N VAL A 211 9.47 17.58 0.07
CA VAL A 211 10.62 16.92 -0.57
C VAL A 211 10.78 17.49 -1.98
N PRO A 212 11.84 18.26 -2.27
CA PRO A 212 12.11 18.79 -3.61
C PRO A 212 12.16 17.66 -4.64
N LYS A 213 11.64 17.91 -5.85
CA LYS A 213 11.71 16.93 -6.94
C LYS A 213 13.17 16.65 -7.34
N PRO A 214 13.48 15.46 -7.89
CA PRO A 214 14.81 15.18 -8.42
C PRO A 214 15.24 16.23 -9.45
N SER A 215 16.51 16.63 -9.43
CA SER A 215 17.02 17.69 -10.30
C SER A 215 16.92 17.35 -11.78
N ASP A 216 17.04 16.08 -12.11
CA ASP A 216 16.98 15.46 -13.43
C ASP A 216 15.55 15.11 -13.88
N PHE A 217 14.55 15.28 -13.00
CA PHE A 217 13.14 15.08 -13.35
C PHE A 217 12.60 16.29 -14.14
N HIS A 218 12.99 16.36 -15.40
CA HIS A 218 12.57 17.39 -16.34
C HIS A 218 11.38 16.95 -17.21
N ARG A 219 10.75 17.94 -17.82
CA ARG A 219 9.45 17.86 -18.50
C ARG A 219 9.48 16.99 -19.74
#